data_AF-A0AAE2HVZ2-F1
#
_entry.id   AF-A0AAE2HVZ2-F1
#
_cell.length_a   1.000
_cell.length_b   1.000
_cell.length_c   1.000
_cell.angle_alpha   90.00
_cell.angle_beta   90.00
_cell.angle_gamma   90.00
#
_symmetry.space_group_name_H-M   'P 1'
#
loop_
_entity.id
_entity.type
_entity.pdbx_description
1 polymer ?
#
loop_
_entity_poly.entity_id
_entity_poly.type
_entity_poly.pdbx_seq_one_letter_code
_entity_poly.pdbx_strand_id
1 'polypeptide(L)'
;MTDPITDSIATVVATGALPARPAELLALIDAAAVKLAETSLSPETEPDLLAHTQTAERIRRRWDGVSSRLLVEVSDRNAHRTAGYLKPHQYLSQGLRLGTREAGRRLRMAETIGEFSNFQGETLPPRKPATAAAVAAGTVGAEHALVISAVLAKVPGCISPEVKARAEAELAEAAVGLNP
;
A
#
# COMPACT_ATOMS: atom_id res chain seq x y z
N MET A 1 -1.03 -5.08 -34.82
CA MET A 1 -0.22 -4.29 -33.87
C MET A 1 -0.69 -4.72 -32.49
N THR A 2 -0.06 -5.74 -31.94
CA THR A 2 -0.42 -6.32 -30.63
C THR A 2 -0.14 -5.29 -29.53
N ASP A 3 -1.09 -5.15 -28.62
CA ASP A 3 -1.04 -4.16 -27.55
C ASP A 3 0.12 -4.52 -26.60
N PRO A 4 1.07 -3.62 -26.28
CA PRO A 4 2.23 -3.90 -25.42
C PRO A 4 1.87 -4.51 -24.05
N ILE A 5 0.63 -4.33 -23.60
CA ILE A 5 0.08 -4.92 -22.38
C ILE A 5 -0.20 -6.43 -22.55
N THR A 6 -0.67 -6.84 -23.73
CA THR A 6 -0.94 -8.26 -24.05
C THR A 6 0.37 -9.05 -24.14
N ASP A 7 1.42 -8.45 -24.71
CA ASP A 7 2.75 -9.06 -24.75
C ASP A 7 3.38 -9.23 -23.35
N SER A 8 3.09 -8.34 -22.40
CA SER A 8 3.58 -8.49 -21.01
C SER A 8 2.95 -9.67 -20.27
N ILE A 9 1.66 -9.91 -20.46
CA ILE A 9 0.97 -11.08 -19.86
C ILE A 9 1.49 -12.37 -20.49
N ALA A 10 1.67 -12.40 -21.82
CA ALA A 10 2.26 -13.54 -22.53
C ALA A 10 3.71 -13.81 -22.09
N THR A 11 4.50 -12.77 -21.82
CA THR A 11 5.90 -12.88 -21.37
C THR A 11 6.01 -13.49 -19.98
N VAL A 12 5.18 -13.08 -19.01
CA VAL A 12 5.18 -13.65 -17.65
C VAL A 12 4.86 -15.15 -17.68
N VAL A 13 3.88 -15.55 -18.51
CA VAL A 13 3.50 -16.95 -18.68
C VAL A 13 4.60 -17.75 -19.40
N ALA A 14 5.36 -17.13 -20.31
CA ALA A 14 6.39 -17.79 -21.10
C ALA A 14 7.77 -17.88 -20.43
N THR A 15 8.14 -16.93 -19.56
CA THR A 15 9.51 -16.85 -18.97
C THR A 15 9.53 -16.86 -17.45
N GLY A 16 8.41 -16.66 -16.77
CA GLY A 16 8.36 -16.53 -15.30
C GLY A 16 8.97 -15.24 -14.75
N ALA A 17 9.48 -14.35 -15.61
CA ALA A 17 10.06 -13.07 -15.21
C ALA A 17 8.98 -11.97 -15.14
N LEU A 18 8.97 -11.22 -14.03
CA LEU A 18 8.10 -10.04 -13.89
C LEU A 18 8.68 -8.83 -14.65
N PRO A 19 7.83 -7.98 -15.25
CA PRO A 19 8.29 -6.77 -15.92
C PRO A 19 8.91 -5.75 -14.94
N ALA A 20 9.82 -4.91 -15.44
CA ALA A 20 10.53 -3.93 -14.62
C ALA A 20 9.78 -2.58 -14.51
N ARG A 21 8.89 -2.25 -15.45
CA ARG A 21 8.21 -0.95 -15.45
C ARG A 21 6.98 -0.98 -14.55
N PRO A 22 6.76 0.04 -13.68
CA PRO A 22 5.57 0.11 -12.83
C PRO A 22 4.25 0.01 -13.58
N ALA A 23 4.14 0.63 -14.77
CA ALA A 23 2.93 0.57 -15.58
C ALA A 23 2.60 -0.85 -16.08
N GLU A 24 3.62 -1.63 -16.45
CA GLU A 24 3.44 -3.04 -16.88
C GLU A 24 3.03 -3.92 -15.70
N LEU A 25 3.65 -3.71 -14.53
CA LEU A 25 3.27 -4.42 -13.30
C LEU A 25 1.83 -4.11 -12.88
N LEU A 26 1.41 -2.85 -12.94
CA LEU A 26 0.03 -2.45 -12.64
C LEU A 26 -0.97 -3.08 -13.61
N ALA A 27 -0.66 -3.07 -14.91
CA ALA A 27 -1.50 -3.71 -15.92
C ALA A 27 -1.60 -5.24 -15.73
N LEU A 28 -0.49 -5.88 -15.35
CA LEU A 28 -0.47 -7.31 -15.03
C LEU A 28 -1.35 -7.62 -13.81
N ILE A 29 -1.27 -6.82 -12.74
CA ILE A 29 -2.11 -6.97 -11.55
C ILE A 29 -3.59 -6.81 -11.90
N ASP A 30 -3.94 -5.80 -12.69
CA ASP A 30 -5.32 -5.56 -13.14
C ASP A 30 -5.86 -6.73 -13.96
N ALA A 31 -5.09 -7.19 -14.96
CA ALA A 31 -5.46 -8.34 -15.78
C ALA A 31 -5.59 -9.64 -14.97
N ALA A 32 -4.69 -9.87 -14.01
CA ALA A 32 -4.76 -11.01 -13.10
C ALA A 32 -6.01 -10.95 -12.21
N ALA A 33 -6.38 -9.76 -11.72
CA ALA A 33 -7.59 -9.57 -10.92
C ALA A 33 -8.86 -9.84 -11.73
N VAL A 34 -8.93 -9.36 -12.98
CA VAL A 34 -10.02 -9.67 -13.92
C VAL A 34 -10.10 -11.18 -14.15
N LYS A 35 -8.97 -11.82 -14.48
CA LYS A 35 -8.95 -13.26 -14.75
C LYS A 35 -9.36 -14.09 -13.53
N LEU A 36 -8.89 -13.72 -12.33
CA LEU A 36 -9.25 -14.40 -11.09
C LEU A 36 -10.75 -14.27 -10.79
N ALA A 37 -11.36 -13.11 -11.07
CA ALA A 37 -12.80 -12.90 -10.89
C ALA A 37 -13.67 -13.76 -11.82
N GLU A 38 -13.15 -14.15 -12.99
CA GLU A 38 -13.82 -15.04 -13.95
C GLU A 38 -13.54 -16.53 -13.71
N THR A 39 -12.57 -16.86 -12.86
CA THR A 39 -12.14 -18.25 -12.63
C THR A 39 -12.99 -18.90 -11.55
N SER A 40 -13.46 -20.13 -11.82
CA SER A 40 -14.17 -20.91 -10.81
C SER A 40 -13.19 -21.36 -9.72
N LEU A 41 -13.60 -21.21 -8.46
CA LEU A 41 -12.89 -21.80 -7.31
C LEU A 41 -13.26 -23.28 -7.10
N SER A 42 -14.01 -23.90 -8.01
CA SER A 42 -14.27 -25.34 -7.98
C SER A 42 -13.22 -26.09 -8.80
N PRO A 43 -12.69 -27.24 -8.33
CA PRO A 43 -13.02 -28.01 -7.12
C PRO A 43 -11.99 -27.79 -5.98
N GLU A 44 -11.61 -26.56 -5.67
CA GLU A 44 -10.63 -26.29 -4.60
C GLU A 44 -11.09 -26.86 -3.25
N THR A 45 -10.16 -27.42 -2.48
CA THR A 45 -10.49 -27.99 -1.16
C THR A 45 -10.61 -26.90 -0.10
N GLU A 46 -11.22 -27.19 1.05
CA GLU A 46 -11.33 -26.21 2.14
C GLU A 46 -9.97 -25.66 2.61
N PRO A 47 -8.91 -26.48 2.78
CA PRO A 47 -7.56 -25.97 3.04
C PRO A 47 -7.04 -25.02 1.96
N ASP A 48 -7.30 -25.30 0.68
CA ASP A 48 -6.85 -24.47 -0.44
C ASP A 48 -7.56 -23.12 -0.42
N LEU A 49 -8.88 -23.11 -0.16
CA LEU A 49 -9.65 -21.88 0.01
C LEU A 49 -9.13 -21.02 1.16
N LEU A 50 -8.79 -21.62 2.31
CA LEU A 50 -8.19 -20.87 3.43
C LEU A 50 -6.83 -20.30 3.04
N ALA A 51 -5.97 -21.05 2.35
CA ALA A 51 -4.70 -20.56 1.86
C ALA A 51 -4.86 -19.42 0.83
N HIS A 52 -5.88 -19.50 -0.03
CA HIS A 52 -6.22 -18.44 -0.99
C HIS A 52 -6.66 -17.15 -0.28
N THR A 53 -7.49 -17.25 0.77
CA THR A 53 -7.90 -16.06 1.54
C THR A 53 -6.72 -15.38 2.23
N GLN A 54 -5.79 -16.15 2.81
CA GLN A 54 -4.56 -15.63 3.42
C GLN A 54 -3.67 -14.95 2.37
N THR A 55 -3.56 -15.53 1.18
CA THR A 55 -2.78 -14.95 0.08
C THR A 55 -3.41 -13.66 -0.43
N ALA A 56 -4.73 -13.64 -0.63
CA ALA A 56 -5.47 -12.46 -1.05
C ALA A 56 -5.33 -11.31 -0.03
N GLU A 57 -5.39 -11.62 1.26
CA GLU A 57 -5.18 -10.63 2.32
C GLU A 57 -3.75 -10.09 2.33
N ARG A 58 -2.73 -10.95 2.18
CA ARG A 58 -1.34 -10.51 2.05
C ARG A 58 -1.14 -9.58 0.85
N ILE A 59 -1.82 -9.85 -0.27
CA ILE A 59 -1.82 -8.98 -1.45
C ILE A 59 -2.42 -7.61 -1.11
N ARG A 60 -3.58 -7.56 -0.44
CA ARG A 60 -4.22 -6.30 -0.01
C ARG A 60 -3.30 -5.47 0.89
N ARG A 61 -2.66 -6.11 1.88
CA ARG A 61 -1.71 -5.44 2.79
C ARG A 61 -0.51 -4.85 2.05
N ARG A 62 0.07 -5.59 1.10
CA ARG A 62 1.16 -5.06 0.25
C ARG A 62 0.67 -3.94 -0.65
N TRP A 63 -0.56 -4.05 -1.15
CA TRP A 63 -1.18 -3.02 -1.96
C TRP A 63 -1.40 -1.71 -1.19
N ASP A 64 -1.71 -1.77 0.12
CA ASP A 64 -1.76 -0.57 0.96
C ASP A 64 -0.42 0.19 0.95
N GLY A 65 0.71 -0.53 0.98
CA GLY A 65 2.05 0.04 0.84
C GLY A 65 2.29 0.66 -0.54
N VAL A 66 1.95 -0.06 -1.61
CA VAL A 66 2.07 0.44 -3.00
C VAL A 66 1.20 1.68 -3.21
N SER A 67 -0.05 1.66 -2.76
CA SER A 67 -0.99 2.77 -2.86
C SER A 67 -0.50 3.99 -2.08
N SER A 68 0.14 3.78 -0.92
CA SER A 68 0.74 4.86 -0.13
C SER A 68 1.88 5.52 -0.88
N ARG A 69 2.80 4.73 -1.47
CA ARG A 69 3.90 5.25 -2.29
C ARG A 69 3.40 6.02 -3.51
N LEU A 70 2.39 5.49 -4.23
CA LEU A 70 1.76 6.20 -5.35
C LEU A 70 1.15 7.53 -4.91
N LEU A 71 0.51 7.57 -3.74
CA LEU A 71 -0.06 8.81 -3.21
C LEU A 71 1.00 9.83 -2.81
N VAL A 72 2.13 9.38 -2.25
CA VAL A 72 3.27 10.28 -2.00
C VAL A 72 3.78 10.88 -3.30
N GLU A 73 4.00 10.08 -4.34
CA GLU A 73 4.44 10.57 -5.65
C GLU A 73 3.43 11.54 -6.29
N VAL A 74 2.13 11.27 -6.15
CA VAL A 74 1.07 12.18 -6.58
C VAL A 74 1.13 13.51 -5.82
N SER A 75 1.41 13.46 -4.51
CA SER A 75 1.50 14.63 -3.65
C SER A 75 2.76 15.46 -3.93
N ASP A 76 3.95 14.85 -3.84
CA ASP A 76 5.25 15.52 -3.95
C ASP A 76 5.45 16.15 -5.33
N ARG A 77 5.00 15.48 -6.39
CA ARG A 77 5.07 16.01 -7.77
C ARG A 77 3.89 16.91 -8.14
N ASN A 78 2.96 17.13 -7.22
CA ASN A 78 1.70 17.83 -7.48
C ASN A 78 0.90 17.23 -8.68
N ALA A 79 1.01 15.93 -8.93
CA ALA A 79 0.39 15.28 -10.10
C ALA A 79 -1.14 15.36 -10.08
N HIS A 80 -1.75 15.51 -8.89
CA HIS A 80 -3.18 15.78 -8.75
C HIS A 80 -3.63 17.06 -9.46
N ARG A 81 -2.72 18.03 -9.64
CA ARG A 81 -3.01 19.27 -10.38
C ARG A 81 -3.18 19.04 -11.88
N THR A 82 -2.41 18.11 -12.45
CA THR A 82 -2.59 17.69 -13.85
C THR A 82 -3.96 17.06 -14.08
N ALA A 83 -4.51 16.41 -13.05
CA ALA A 83 -5.87 15.89 -13.06
C ALA A 83 -6.95 16.94 -12.71
N GLY A 84 -6.59 18.22 -12.52
CA GLY A 84 -7.53 19.32 -12.27
C GLY A 84 -7.92 19.53 -10.81
N TYR A 85 -7.24 18.89 -9.84
CA TYR A 85 -7.55 19.02 -8.42
C TYR A 85 -6.52 19.91 -7.69
N LEU A 86 -6.97 20.65 -6.68
CA LEU A 86 -6.07 21.55 -5.92
C LEU A 86 -5.26 20.80 -4.86
N LYS A 87 -5.84 19.73 -4.28
CA LYS A 87 -5.25 18.98 -3.18
C LYS A 87 -5.31 17.46 -3.46
N PRO A 88 -4.35 16.66 -2.96
CA PRO A 88 -4.41 15.21 -3.06
C PRO A 88 -5.71 14.61 -2.50
N HIS A 89 -6.21 15.14 -1.38
CA HIS A 89 -7.52 14.74 -0.84
C HIS A 89 -8.66 14.90 -1.86
N GLN A 90 -8.72 16.01 -2.59
CA GLN A 90 -9.77 16.24 -3.58
C GLN A 90 -9.63 15.27 -4.76
N TYR A 91 -8.41 15.00 -5.20
CA TYR A 91 -8.17 13.98 -6.23
C TYR A 91 -8.65 12.60 -5.78
N LEU A 92 -8.33 12.18 -4.56
CA LEU A 92 -8.83 10.92 -4.00
C LEU A 92 -10.35 10.91 -3.89
N SER A 93 -10.96 11.96 -3.33
CA SER A 93 -12.38 11.94 -3.01
C SER A 93 -13.29 12.19 -4.22
N GLN A 94 -12.89 13.08 -5.13
CA GLN A 94 -13.70 13.49 -6.28
C GLN A 94 -13.23 12.80 -7.56
N GLY A 95 -11.91 12.76 -7.80
CA GLY A 95 -11.33 12.13 -8.99
C GLY A 95 -11.43 10.62 -8.97
N LEU A 96 -11.00 9.99 -7.88
CA LEU A 96 -11.13 8.54 -7.67
C LEU A 96 -12.45 8.14 -7.01
N ARG A 97 -13.32 9.12 -6.71
CA ARG A 97 -14.66 8.93 -6.11
C ARG A 97 -14.62 8.16 -4.78
N LEU A 98 -13.53 8.28 -4.03
CA LEU A 98 -13.45 7.69 -2.70
C LEU A 98 -14.32 8.50 -1.74
N GLY A 99 -15.09 7.83 -0.88
CA GLY A 99 -15.78 8.54 0.21
C GLY A 99 -14.77 9.33 1.06
N THR A 100 -15.17 10.47 1.61
CA THR A 100 -14.27 11.38 2.37
C THR A 100 -13.49 10.65 3.48
N ARG A 101 -14.13 9.70 4.17
CA ARG A 101 -13.47 8.89 5.20
C ARG A 101 -12.32 8.05 4.64
N GLU A 102 -12.53 7.42 3.49
CA GLU A 102 -11.53 6.57 2.82
C GLU A 102 -10.40 7.42 2.22
N ALA A 103 -10.73 8.56 1.59
CA ALA A 103 -9.72 9.50 1.11
C ALA A 103 -8.80 9.98 2.25
N GLY A 104 -9.38 10.36 3.39
CA GLY A 104 -8.62 10.73 4.58
C GLY A 104 -7.83 9.56 5.19
N ARG A 105 -8.39 8.34 5.16
CA ARG A 105 -7.71 7.12 5.63
C ARG A 105 -6.44 6.85 4.83
N ARG A 106 -6.51 6.92 3.49
CA ARG A 106 -5.34 6.72 2.62
C ARG A 106 -4.28 7.80 2.79
N LEU A 107 -4.68 9.05 3.01
CA LEU A 107 -3.72 10.12 3.32
C LEU A 107 -2.98 9.87 4.64
N ARG A 108 -3.70 9.53 5.72
CA ARG A 108 -3.05 9.20 6.99
C ARG A 108 -2.16 7.97 6.90
N MET A 109 -2.55 6.99 6.10
CA MET A 109 -1.71 5.83 5.82
C MET A 109 -0.41 6.25 5.13
N ALA A 110 -0.50 7.04 4.05
CA ALA A 110 0.67 7.57 3.35
C ALA A 110 1.56 8.44 4.26
N GLU A 111 0.98 9.29 5.11
CA GLU A 111 1.73 10.06 6.11
C GLU A 111 2.45 9.17 7.14
N THR A 112 1.90 8.00 7.45
CA THR A 112 2.45 7.06 8.45
C THR A 112 3.62 6.27 7.87
N ILE A 113 3.46 5.69 6.68
CA ILE A 113 4.41 4.72 6.11
C ILE A 113 5.12 5.19 4.84
N GLY A 114 4.78 6.36 4.31
CA GLY A 114 5.35 6.90 3.08
C GLY A 114 6.71 7.54 3.26
N GLU A 115 7.54 7.47 2.22
CA GLU A 115 8.83 8.14 2.09
C GLU A 115 8.65 9.44 1.33
N PHE A 116 8.76 10.59 2.00
CA PHE A 116 8.51 11.91 1.43
C PHE A 116 9.81 12.62 1.06
N SER A 117 9.76 13.50 0.07
CA SER A 117 10.90 14.35 -0.28
C SER A 117 10.91 15.64 0.56
N ASN A 118 12.08 16.05 1.05
CA ASN A 118 12.23 17.38 1.66
C ASN A 118 12.32 18.48 0.59
N PHE A 119 12.41 19.75 1.01
CA PHE A 119 12.49 20.89 0.07
C PHE A 119 13.76 20.89 -0.79
N GLN A 120 14.78 20.13 -0.39
CA GLN A 120 16.03 19.90 -1.11
C GLN A 120 15.94 18.71 -2.08
N GLY A 121 14.81 17.99 -2.11
CA GLY A 121 14.60 16.82 -2.96
C GLY A 121 15.17 15.52 -2.39
N GLU A 122 15.63 15.50 -1.14
CA GLU A 122 16.13 14.29 -0.49
C GLU A 122 14.96 13.47 0.06
N THR A 123 14.98 12.17 -0.20
CA THR A 123 14.00 11.23 0.33
C THR A 123 14.23 11.01 1.82
N LEU A 124 13.22 11.32 2.62
CA LEU A 124 13.20 11.07 4.05
C LEU A 124 12.68 9.66 4.34
N PRO A 125 13.21 8.99 5.38
CA PRO A 125 12.67 7.71 5.80
C PRO A 125 11.21 7.86 6.24
N PRO A 126 10.42 6.76 6.22
CA PRO A 126 9.06 6.78 6.73
C PRO A 126 9.01 7.29 8.17
N ARG A 127 7.93 7.98 8.54
CA ARG A 127 7.72 8.41 9.93
C ARG A 127 7.62 7.23 10.90
N LYS A 128 7.18 6.09 10.38
CA LYS A 128 7.07 4.81 11.08
C LYS A 128 7.77 3.69 10.27
N PRO A 129 9.12 3.60 10.32
CA PRO A 129 9.88 2.67 9.48
C PRO A 129 9.60 1.20 9.81
N ALA A 130 9.40 0.83 11.07
CA ALA A 130 9.09 -0.56 11.45
C ALA A 130 7.68 -0.95 10.96
N THR A 131 6.73 -0.01 11.07
CA THR A 131 5.37 -0.20 10.56
C THR A 131 5.37 -0.29 9.03
N ALA A 132 6.13 0.56 8.35
CA ALA A 132 6.27 0.53 6.90
C ALA A 132 6.85 -0.81 6.40
N ALA A 133 7.89 -1.32 7.08
CA ALA A 133 8.47 -2.62 6.77
C ALA A 133 7.47 -3.77 6.93
N ALA A 134 6.64 -3.75 7.99
CA ALA A 134 5.61 -4.76 8.21
C ALA A 134 4.51 -4.73 7.14
N VAL A 135 4.09 -3.54 6.69
CA VAL A 135 3.13 -3.39 5.57
C VAL A 135 3.75 -3.91 4.26
N ALA A 136 5.01 -3.56 3.99
CA ALA A 136 5.73 -4.05 2.80
C ALA A 136 5.89 -5.57 2.80
N ALA A 137 6.12 -6.19 3.96
CA ALA A 137 6.14 -7.64 4.11
C ALA A 137 4.75 -8.28 3.88
N GLY A 138 3.67 -7.52 4.03
CA GLY A 138 2.29 -7.99 3.99
C GLY A 138 1.84 -8.65 5.29
N THR A 139 2.53 -8.40 6.40
CA THR A 139 2.20 -8.99 7.71
C THR A 139 1.18 -8.16 8.46
N VAL A 140 1.13 -6.84 8.25
CA VAL A 140 0.13 -5.93 8.83
C VAL A 140 -0.55 -5.10 7.74
N GLY A 141 -1.80 -4.71 7.94
CA GLY A 141 -2.59 -3.90 7.01
C GLY A 141 -2.71 -2.44 7.42
N ALA A 142 -3.45 -1.65 6.64
CA ALA A 142 -3.65 -0.23 6.92
C ALA A 142 -4.33 0.06 8.27
N GLU A 143 -5.25 -0.77 8.76
CA GLU A 143 -5.85 -0.56 10.09
C GLU A 143 -4.81 -0.65 11.20
N HIS A 144 -3.98 -1.70 11.21
CA HIS A 144 -2.88 -1.85 12.18
C HIS A 144 -1.95 -0.63 12.15
N ALA A 145 -1.53 -0.20 10.95
CA ALA A 145 -0.64 0.93 10.81
C ALA A 145 -1.24 2.24 11.37
N LEU A 146 -2.54 2.47 11.13
CA LEU A 146 -3.24 3.63 11.66
C LEU A 146 -3.41 3.56 13.18
N VAL A 147 -3.65 2.37 13.74
CA VAL A 147 -3.73 2.14 15.18
C VAL A 147 -2.37 2.38 15.85
N ILE A 148 -1.29 1.84 15.29
CA ILE A 148 0.09 2.09 15.76
C ILE A 148 0.39 3.59 15.76
N SER A 149 0.05 4.28 14.66
CA SER A 149 0.22 5.73 14.53
C SER A 149 -0.58 6.48 15.60
N ALA A 150 -1.83 6.09 15.85
CA ALA A 150 -2.70 6.69 16.86
C ALA A 150 -2.22 6.43 18.30
N VAL A 151 -1.67 5.26 18.60
CA VAL A 151 -1.06 4.94 19.90
C VAL A 151 0.16 5.81 20.13
N LEU A 152 1.07 5.89 19.16
CA LEU A 152 2.30 6.67 19.26
C LEU A 152 2.04 8.18 19.35
N ALA A 153 0.95 8.66 18.75
CA ALA A 153 0.52 10.05 18.88
C ALA A 153 0.14 10.45 20.32
N LYS A 154 -0.20 9.49 21.19
CA LYS A 154 -0.49 9.72 22.61
C LYS A 154 0.76 9.80 23.48
N VAL A 155 1.93 9.42 22.95
CA VAL A 155 3.19 9.45 23.71
C VAL A 155 3.64 10.90 23.91
N PRO A 156 3.87 11.36 25.17
CA PRO A 156 4.28 12.73 25.44
C PRO A 156 5.50 13.20 24.64
N GLY A 157 5.56 14.51 24.38
CA GLY A 157 6.66 15.15 23.65
C GLY A 157 8.02 15.02 24.35
N CYS A 158 8.03 14.89 25.68
CA CYS A 158 9.26 14.78 26.48
C CYS A 158 9.99 13.43 26.35
N ILE A 159 9.35 12.43 25.74
CA ILE A 159 9.97 11.11 25.49
C ILE A 159 10.89 11.19 24.28
N SER A 160 12.10 10.65 24.40
CA SER A 160 13.10 10.72 23.34
C SER A 160 12.64 10.03 22.05
N PRO A 161 13.14 10.48 20.88
CA PRO A 161 12.85 9.84 19.60
C PRO A 161 13.21 8.35 19.56
N GLU A 162 14.32 7.97 20.21
CA GLU A 162 14.80 6.60 20.28
C GLU A 162 13.81 5.68 21.02
N VAL A 163 13.27 6.14 22.15
CA VAL A 163 12.26 5.38 22.90
C VAL A 163 10.98 5.24 22.10
N LYS A 164 10.57 6.28 21.36
CA LYS A 164 9.40 6.23 20.46
C LYS A 164 9.62 5.26 19.29
N ALA A 165 10.82 5.22 18.73
CA ALA A 165 11.18 4.29 17.66
C ALA A 165 11.17 2.83 18.15
N ARG A 166 11.70 2.57 19.36
CA ARG A 166 11.62 1.24 19.97
C ARG A 166 10.18 0.82 20.23
N ALA A 167 9.36 1.71 20.80
CA ALA A 167 7.94 1.43 21.04
C ALA A 167 7.18 1.15 19.73
N GLU A 168 7.50 1.85 18.65
CA GLU A 168 6.95 1.55 17.34
C GLU A 168 7.32 0.14 16.87
N ALA A 169 8.59 -0.26 16.98
CA ALA A 169 9.04 -1.57 16.55
C ALA A 169 8.34 -2.69 17.33
N GLU A 170 8.21 -2.55 18.65
CA GLU A 170 7.48 -3.49 19.52
C GLU A 170 5.99 -3.58 19.13
N LEU A 171 5.35 -2.44 18.83
CA LEU A 171 3.96 -2.43 18.37
C LEU A 171 3.79 -3.07 16.99
N ALA A 172 4.72 -2.83 16.07
CA ALA A 172 4.70 -3.41 14.73
C ALA A 172 4.90 -4.93 14.76
N GLU A 173 5.79 -5.42 15.64
CA GLU A 173 5.97 -6.85 15.89
C GLU A 173 4.72 -7.49 16.48
N ALA A 174 4.15 -6.88 17.54
CA ALA A 174 2.93 -7.38 18.18
C ALA A 174 1.73 -7.41 17.22
N ALA A 175 1.60 -6.42 16.35
CA ALA A 175 0.49 -6.30 15.40
C ALA A 175 0.35 -7.49 14.44
N VAL A 176 1.41 -8.27 14.20
CA VAL A 176 1.37 -9.45 13.33
C VAL A 176 0.41 -10.53 13.86
N GLY A 177 0.29 -10.65 15.19
CA GLY A 177 -0.54 -11.66 15.85
C GLY A 177 -1.86 -11.13 16.43
N LEU A 178 -2.14 -9.83 16.30
CA LEU A 178 -3.29 -9.18 16.93
C LEU A 178 -4.28 -8.67 15.87
N ASN A 179 -5.54 -8.53 16.27
CA ASN A 179 -6.46 -7.69 15.52
C ASN A 179 -6.09 -6.20 15.69
N PRO A 180 -6.38 -5.34 14.69
CA PRO A 180 -6.21 -3.90 14.82
C PRO A 180 -7.02 -3.29 15.97
#